data_AF-A0A922LW67-F1
#
_entry.id   AF-A0A922LW67-F1
#
_cell.length_a   1.000
_cell.length_b   1.000
_cell.length_c   1.000
_cell.angle_alpha   90.00
_cell.angle_beta   90.00
_cell.angle_gamma   90.00
#
_symmetry.space_group_name_H-M   'P 1'
#
loop_
_entity.id
_entity.type
_entity.pdbx_description
1 polymer ?
#
loop_
_entity_poly.entity_id
_entity_poly.type
_entity_poly.pdbx_seq_one_letter_code
_entity_poly.pdbx_strand_id
1 'polypeptide(L)'
;MGNASSGFNRKGPMRAPANLRATVRWDYQPDICKDYKETGFCSFGDSCKFLHDRSDYKHGWQIEQELAEGVYGIDGEDNRYEISHNSSEDEGFEDIPLSCMICRKDYKDPVVTM
;
A
#
# COMPACT_ATOMS: atom_id res chain seq x y z
N MET A 1 -48.38 -22.32 6.19
CA MET A 1 -46.98 -21.94 6.45
C MET A 1 -46.08 -23.15 6.25
N GLY A 2 -45.36 -23.23 5.12
CA GLY A 2 -44.43 -24.33 4.86
C GLY A 2 -43.14 -24.16 5.66
N ASN A 3 -42.84 -25.11 6.55
CA ASN A 3 -41.61 -25.10 7.32
C ASN A 3 -40.47 -25.53 6.39
N ALA A 4 -39.54 -24.62 6.09
CA ALA A 4 -38.38 -24.85 5.21
C ALA A 4 -37.32 -25.80 5.83
N SER A 5 -37.71 -26.55 6.87
CA SER A 5 -36.88 -27.49 7.62
C SER A 5 -37.03 -28.94 7.14
N SER A 6 -37.96 -29.24 6.23
CA SER A 6 -38.04 -30.59 5.65
C SER A 6 -36.92 -30.77 4.62
N GLY A 7 -35.96 -31.64 4.92
CA GLY A 7 -34.79 -31.96 4.08
C GLY A 7 -35.09 -32.53 2.68
N PHE A 8 -36.34 -32.47 2.22
CA PHE A 8 -36.86 -33.00 0.96
C PHE A 8 -37.13 -31.94 -0.12
N ASN A 9 -37.04 -30.64 0.16
CA ASN A 9 -37.17 -29.59 -0.86
C ASN A 9 -35.89 -28.74 -0.96
N ARG A 10 -34.89 -29.26 -1.68
CA ARG A 10 -33.60 -28.60 -1.94
C ARG A 10 -33.59 -27.70 -3.19
N LYS A 11 -34.76 -27.35 -3.74
CA LYS A 11 -34.85 -26.49 -4.93
C LYS A 11 -35.28 -25.09 -4.49
N GLY A 12 -34.46 -24.09 -4.81
CA GLY A 12 -34.68 -22.70 -4.43
C GLY A 12 -33.70 -22.20 -3.35
N PRO A 13 -33.84 -20.93 -2.92
CA PRO A 13 -32.93 -20.33 -1.95
C PRO A 13 -32.93 -21.12 -0.63
N MET A 14 -31.75 -21.62 -0.27
CA MET A 14 -31.55 -22.44 0.93
C MET A 14 -31.34 -21.53 2.15
N ARG A 15 -31.99 -21.88 3.26
CA ARG A 15 -31.82 -21.14 4.51
C ARG A 15 -30.41 -21.38 5.07
N ALA A 16 -29.69 -20.29 5.35
CA ALA A 16 -28.41 -20.34 6.04
C ALA A 16 -28.57 -20.86 7.50
N PRO A 17 -27.55 -21.54 8.05
CA PRO A 17 -27.55 -22.00 9.44
C PRO A 17 -27.64 -20.82 10.42
N ALA A 18 -28.47 -20.96 11.46
CA ALA A 18 -28.76 -19.85 12.39
C ALA A 18 -27.65 -19.60 13.43
N ASN A 19 -26.80 -20.58 13.69
CA ASN A 19 -25.83 -20.60 14.79
C ASN A 19 -24.39 -20.84 14.30
N LEU A 20 -24.12 -20.64 13.01
CA LEU A 20 -22.78 -20.72 12.43
C LEU A 20 -22.33 -19.33 12.00
N ARG A 21 -21.14 -18.90 12.44
CA ARG A 21 -20.46 -17.71 11.90
C ARG A 21 -19.45 -18.14 10.85
N ALA A 22 -19.62 -17.67 9.62
CA ALA A 22 -18.62 -17.87 8.56
C ALA A 22 -17.33 -17.12 8.92
N THR A 23 -16.18 -17.76 8.72
CA THR A 23 -14.88 -17.10 8.85
C THR A 23 -14.66 -16.22 7.64
N VAL A 24 -14.36 -14.94 7.88
CA VAL A 24 -14.08 -13.97 6.82
C VAL A 24 -12.57 -13.75 6.77
N ARG A 25 -12.03 -13.81 5.56
CA ARG A 25 -10.64 -13.46 5.24
C ARG A 25 -10.67 -12.46 4.09
N TRP A 26 -9.86 -11.41 4.19
CA TRP A 26 -9.65 -10.47 3.11
C TRP A 26 -8.70 -11.08 2.09
N ASP A 27 -9.15 -11.16 0.83
CA ASP A 27 -8.30 -11.52 -0.29
C ASP A 27 -7.75 -10.26 -0.93
N TYR A 28 -6.54 -9.89 -0.53
CA TYR A 28 -5.87 -8.68 -1.02
C TYR A 28 -5.23 -8.85 -2.39
N GLN A 29 -5.17 -10.07 -2.94
CA GLN A 29 -4.49 -10.33 -4.20
C GLN A 29 -5.42 -10.00 -5.38
N PRO A 30 -5.12 -8.96 -6.18
CA PRO A 30 -5.94 -8.63 -7.33
C PRO A 30 -5.61 -9.55 -8.51
N ASP A 31 -6.62 -10.08 -9.19
CA ASP A 31 -6.46 -10.83 -10.43
C ASP A 31 -6.34 -9.88 -11.64
N ILE A 32 -5.36 -8.97 -11.62
CA ILE A 32 -5.10 -8.02 -12.71
C ILE A 32 -3.91 -8.50 -13.54
N CYS A 33 -4.03 -8.40 -14.87
CA CYS A 33 -2.95 -8.74 -15.78
C CYS A 33 -1.80 -7.73 -15.65
N LYS A 34 -0.66 -8.19 -15.14
CA LYS A 34 0.55 -7.38 -14.99
C LYS A 34 1.01 -6.77 -16.32
N ASP A 35 1.15 -7.60 -17.35
CA ASP A 35 1.67 -7.18 -18.65
C ASP A 35 0.76 -6.13 -19.29
N TYR A 36 -0.56 -6.33 -19.21
CA TYR A 36 -1.53 -5.36 -19.71
C TYR A 36 -1.52 -4.05 -18.93
N LYS A 37 -1.38 -4.12 -17.60
CA LYS A 37 -1.35 -2.92 -16.75
C LYS A 37 -0.11 -2.06 -17.03
N GLU A 38 1.07 -2.67 -17.09
CA GLU A 38 2.35 -1.97 -17.26
C GLU A 38 2.58 -1.52 -18.71
N THR A 39 2.29 -2.39 -19.68
CA THR A 39 2.65 -2.15 -21.09
C THR A 39 1.47 -1.77 -21.97
N GLY A 40 0.24 -2.00 -21.52
CA GLY A 40 -0.98 -1.88 -22.34
C GLY A 40 -1.18 -3.03 -23.32
N PHE A 41 -0.30 -4.04 -23.34
CA PHE A 41 -0.38 -5.18 -24.23
C PHE A 41 -0.22 -6.49 -23.46
N CYS A 42 -1.18 -7.40 -23.62
CA CYS A 42 -1.06 -8.76 -23.11
C CYS A 42 -0.81 -9.72 -24.28
N SER A 43 0.23 -10.55 -24.19
CA SER A 43 0.55 -11.55 -25.21
C SER A 43 -0.55 -12.60 -25.40
N PHE A 44 -1.40 -12.80 -24.39
CA PHE A 44 -2.52 -13.74 -24.44
C PHE A 44 -3.80 -13.13 -25.04
N GLY A 45 -3.82 -11.81 -25.27
CA GLY A 45 -5.01 -11.10 -25.75
C GLY A 45 -6.25 -11.38 -24.89
N ASP A 46 -7.41 -11.52 -25.53
CA ASP A 46 -8.69 -11.76 -24.84
C ASP A 46 -8.80 -13.15 -24.19
N SER A 47 -7.83 -14.04 -24.43
CA SER A 47 -7.77 -15.35 -23.76
C SER A 47 -7.09 -15.27 -22.39
N CYS A 48 -6.63 -14.10 -21.97
CA CYS A 48 -6.02 -13.90 -20.66
C CYS A 48 -7.03 -14.20 -19.54
N LYS A 49 -6.62 -15.01 -18.56
CA LYS A 49 -7.45 -15.33 -17.39
C LYS A 49 -7.57 -14.19 -16.37
N PHE A 50 -6.71 -13.18 -16.50
CA PHE A 50 -6.62 -12.05 -15.57
C PHE A 50 -7.28 -10.81 -16.16
N LEU A 51 -7.75 -9.91 -15.31
CA LEU A 51 -8.45 -8.69 -15.71
C LEU A 51 -7.53 -7.73 -16.44
N HIS A 52 -7.99 -7.24 -17.60
CA HIS A 52 -7.35 -6.20 -18.39
C HIS A 52 -7.79 -4.81 -17.92
N ASP A 53 -7.27 -4.39 -16.77
CA ASP A 53 -7.48 -3.05 -16.22
C ASP A 53 -6.17 -2.26 -16.17
N ARG A 54 -6.26 -0.96 -16.45
CA ARG A 54 -5.13 -0.01 -16.43
C ARG A 54 -5.26 1.04 -15.34
N SER A 55 -6.26 0.90 -14.47
CA SER A 55 -6.41 1.80 -13.33
C SER A 55 -5.24 1.67 -12.34
N ASP A 56 -4.87 2.80 -11.74
CA ASP A 56 -3.77 2.98 -10.79
C ASP A 56 -4.28 3.31 -9.37
N TYR A 57 -5.52 2.93 -9.06
CA TYR A 57 -6.09 3.12 -7.73
C TYR A 57 -5.27 2.43 -6.64
N LYS A 58 -5.18 3.08 -5.49
CA LYS A 58 -4.52 2.55 -4.30
C LYS A 58 -5.25 1.31 -3.78
N HIS A 59 -4.50 0.30 -3.37
CA HIS A 59 -5.06 -0.88 -2.72
C HIS A 59 -5.57 -0.55 -1.31
N GLY A 60 -6.53 -1.33 -0.81
CA GLY A 60 -7.10 -1.12 0.53
C GLY A 60 -6.04 -1.05 1.63
N TRP A 61 -5.01 -1.90 1.57
CA TRP A 61 -3.91 -1.89 2.54
C TRP A 61 -3.06 -0.60 2.48
N GLN A 62 -2.89 0.00 1.30
CA GLN A 62 -2.17 1.26 1.13
C GLN A 62 -2.98 2.40 1.76
N ILE A 63 -4.30 2.39 1.56
CA ILE A 63 -5.22 3.37 2.15
C ILE A 63 -5.24 3.24 3.68
N GLU A 64 -5.33 2.01 4.21
CA GLU A 64 -5.28 1.76 5.65
C GLU A 64 -3.99 2.27 6.29
N GLN A 65 -2.86 2.09 5.60
CA GLN A 65 -1.57 2.62 6.05
C GLN A 65 -1.55 4.16 6.05
N GLU A 66 -1.92 4.80 4.94
CA GLU A 66 -1.98 6.26 4.84
C GLU A 66 -2.91 6.87 5.89
N LEU A 67 -4.02 6.20 6.19
CA LEU A 67 -4.94 6.62 7.23
C LEU A 67 -4.33 6.50 8.62
N ALA A 68 -3.61 5.40 8.91
CA ALA A 68 -2.92 5.21 10.18
C ALA A 68 -1.79 6.22 10.40
N GLU A 69 -1.08 6.59 9.33
CA GLU A 69 -0.03 7.61 9.33
C GLU A 69 -0.61 9.04 9.31
N GLY A 70 -1.92 9.20 9.12
CA GLY A 70 -2.59 10.51 9.06
C GLY A 70 -2.32 11.31 7.79
N VAL A 71 -1.77 10.66 6.75
CA VAL A 71 -1.40 11.27 5.45
C VAL A 71 -2.53 11.14 4.42
N TYR A 72 -3.58 10.38 4.74
CA TYR A 72 -4.73 10.16 3.86
C TYR A 72 -5.43 11.47 3.48
N GLY A 73 -5.54 11.75 2.18
CA GLY A 73 -6.18 12.96 1.65
C GLY A 73 -5.28 14.20 1.61
N ILE A 74 -4.00 14.07 1.97
CA ILE A 74 -2.98 15.09 1.69
C ILE A 74 -2.55 14.95 0.22
N ASP A 75 -3.49 15.25 -0.67
CA ASP A 75 -3.27 15.27 -2.11
C ASP A 75 -3.23 16.76 -2.51
N GLY A 76 -2.04 17.38 -2.48
CA GLY A 76 -1.88 18.76 -2.98
C GLY A 76 -1.00 19.73 -2.20
N GLU A 77 -0.21 19.30 -1.22
CA GLU A 77 0.94 20.10 -0.79
C GLU A 77 2.19 19.39 -1.32
N ASP A 78 2.65 19.86 -2.47
CA ASP A 78 3.74 19.33 -3.30
C ASP A 78 5.12 19.46 -2.62
N ASN A 79 5.14 19.54 -1.28
CA ASN A 79 6.35 19.70 -0.49
C ASN A 79 6.96 18.33 -0.11
N ARG A 80 6.36 17.23 -0.55
CA ARG A 80 6.82 15.86 -0.24
C ARG A 80 8.16 15.53 -0.93
N TYR A 81 8.52 16.27 -1.98
CA TYR A 81 9.84 16.26 -2.63
C TYR A 81 10.57 17.59 -2.50
N GLU A 82 9.99 18.57 -1.80
CA GLU A 82 10.71 19.81 -1.51
C GLU A 82 11.72 19.53 -0.41
N ILE A 83 13.00 19.62 -0.77
CA ILE A 83 14.04 19.90 0.21
C ILE A 83 13.72 21.30 0.71
N SER A 84 13.10 21.41 1.88
CA SER A 84 12.89 22.71 2.51
C SER A 84 14.27 23.30 2.81
N HIS A 85 14.73 24.23 1.98
CA HIS A 85 15.72 25.20 2.39
C HIS A 85 15.05 26.17 3.37
N ASN A 86 14.61 25.67 4.53
CA ASN A 86 14.44 26.55 5.66
C ASN A 86 15.82 26.80 6.26
N SER A 87 16.55 27.69 5.61
CA SER A 87 17.64 28.42 6.24
C SER A 87 17.21 29.87 6.33
N SER A 88 16.34 30.18 7.29
CA SER A 88 16.84 31.08 8.32
C SER A 88 18.06 30.39 8.94
N GLU A 89 19.21 30.60 8.29
CA GLU A 89 20.56 30.26 8.74
C GLU A 89 20.82 28.76 9.02
N ASP A 90 21.43 28.08 8.05
CA ASP A 90 22.41 27.00 8.27
C ASP A 90 21.98 25.75 9.07
N GLU A 91 21.08 24.91 8.52
CA GLU A 91 20.83 23.54 9.06
C GLU A 91 20.78 22.46 7.98
N GLY A 92 21.78 22.46 7.09
CA GLY A 92 22.03 21.40 6.10
C GLY A 92 23.03 20.33 6.58
N PHE A 93 23.19 20.12 7.89
CA PHE A 93 24.27 19.28 8.41
C PHE A 93 23.99 18.66 9.79
N GLU A 94 22.75 18.35 10.14
CA GLU A 94 22.41 17.82 11.47
C GLU A 94 22.66 16.31 11.67
N ASP A 95 23.62 15.68 10.99
CA ASP A 95 23.98 14.30 11.38
C ASP A 95 25.45 13.92 11.16
N ILE A 96 26.36 14.89 11.23
CA ILE A 96 27.77 14.56 11.44
C ILE A 96 28.07 14.71 12.94
N PRO A 97 28.35 13.61 13.66
CA PRO A 97 28.61 13.69 15.08
C PRO A 97 29.76 14.67 15.33
N LEU A 98 29.57 15.60 16.27
CA LEU A 98 30.55 16.63 16.66
C LEU A 98 31.92 16.05 17.08
N SER A 99 31.98 14.75 17.37
CA SER A 99 33.21 14.05 17.70
C SER A 99 33.56 13.04 16.61
N CYS A 100 34.86 12.97 16.26
CA CYS A 100 35.35 11.98 15.31
C CYS A 100 35.04 10.56 15.82
N MET A 101 34.37 9.73 14.99
CA MET A 101 34.01 8.36 15.38
C MET A 101 35.22 7.46 15.69
N ILE A 102 36.42 7.84 15.24
CA ILE A 102 37.67 7.09 15.46
C ILE A 102 38.33 7.50 16.78
N CYS A 103 38.48 8.81 17.04
CA CYS A 103 39.25 9.31 18.18
C CYS A 103 38.43 9.98 19.28
N ARG A 104 37.11 10.14 19.08
CA ARG A 104 36.12 10.77 19.99
C ARG A 104 36.52 12.16 20.51
N LYS A 105 37.37 12.85 19.75
CA LYS A 105 37.80 14.23 19.97
C LYS A 105 37.26 15.10 18.85
N ASP A 106 37.38 16.40 19.02
CA ASP A 106 37.05 17.38 17.99
C ASP A 106 37.86 17.12 16.72
N TYR A 107 37.26 17.39 15.56
CA TYR A 107 37.94 17.20 14.27
C TYR A 107 39.12 18.17 14.15
N LYS A 108 40.30 17.61 13.88
CA LYS A 108 41.50 18.37 13.51
C LYS A 108 41.87 17.93 12.09
N ASP A 109 41.72 18.84 11.13
CA ASP A 109 41.90 18.63 9.68
C ASP A 109 41.02 17.50 9.09
N PRO A 110 39.68 17.71 8.98
CA PRO A 110 38.79 16.71 8.39
C PRO A 110 39.07 16.54 6.88
N VAL A 111 39.14 15.30 6.43
CA VAL A 111 39.28 14.93 5.01
C VAL A 111 37.94 14.48 4.46
N VAL A 112 37.55 15.05 3.32
CA VAL A 112 36.29 14.74 2.64
C VAL A 112 36.58 13.79 1.48
N THR A 113 35.90 12.65 1.44
CA THR A 113 35.87 11.78 0.27
C THR A 113 34.71 12.20 -0.61
N MET A 114 34.96 12.36 -1.91
CA MET A 114 33.95 12.68 -2.93
C MET A 114 33.02 11.49 -3.18
#